data_AF-A0A2T2UHD0-F1
#
_entry.id   AF-A0A2T2UHD0-F1
#
_cell.length_a   1.000
_cell.length_b   1.000
_cell.length_c   1.000
_cell.angle_alpha   90.00
_cell.angle_beta   90.00
_cell.angle_gamma   90.00
#
_symmetry.space_group_name_H-M   'P 1'
#
loop_
_entity.id
_entity.type
_entity.pdbx_description
1 polymer ?
#
loop_
_entity_poly.entity_id
_entity_poly.type
_entity_poly.pdbx_seq_one_letter_code
_entity_poly.pdbx_strand_id
1 'polypeptide(L)'
;MARFRSVCSLLLLPAVLAAALTASPARAQRSGTLSSFNVLKMEASTRAAAMRGAFSAVPDGDAGASFYHPALPNEQSHNALSVNYLNHLKGINAGFMAYSRHFEGVGTASAGLRFFSYGELEGRDEQGYETSGFGASDVALTLGLSRALTERIHVGANVHALYGSIGPPSATALATDLGLLYHLAEQQLTVSASLNELGWV
;
A
#
# COMPACT_ATOMS: atom_id res chain seq x y z
N MET A 1 -50.49 10.70 -8.79
CA MET A 1 -49.53 11.14 -9.84
C MET A 1 -48.28 11.84 -9.24
N ALA A 2 -47.70 11.32 -8.14
CA ALA A 2 -46.62 12.03 -7.40
C ALA A 2 -45.39 11.16 -7.04
N ARG A 3 -45.26 9.95 -7.60
CA ARG A 3 -44.15 9.02 -7.30
C ARG A 3 -43.09 8.91 -8.40
N PHE A 4 -43.25 9.60 -9.53
CA PHE A 4 -42.35 9.49 -10.68
C PHE A 4 -41.25 10.58 -10.72
N ARG A 5 -41.44 11.69 -10.01
CA ARG A 5 -40.45 12.80 -9.98
C ARG A 5 -39.25 12.54 -9.05
N SER A 6 -39.43 11.74 -7.99
CA SER A 6 -38.38 11.48 -6.99
C SER A 6 -37.38 10.37 -7.38
N VAL A 7 -37.73 9.52 -8.35
CA VAL A 7 -36.83 8.46 -8.85
C VAL A 7 -35.79 9.05 -9.82
N CYS A 8 -36.17 10.09 -10.58
CA CYS A 8 -35.29 10.75 -11.52
C CYS A 8 -34.20 11.58 -10.80
N SER A 9 -34.51 12.21 -9.66
CA SER A 9 -33.52 12.93 -8.84
C SER A 9 -32.56 12.02 -8.07
N LEU A 10 -32.96 10.78 -7.75
CA LEU A 10 -32.09 9.81 -7.08
C LEU A 10 -31.08 9.13 -8.03
N LEU A 11 -31.40 9.04 -9.33
CA LEU A 11 -30.52 8.50 -10.37
C LEU A 11 -29.54 9.54 -10.94
N LEU A 12 -29.81 10.83 -10.75
CA LEU A 12 -28.95 11.92 -11.24
C LEU A 12 -27.70 12.11 -10.37
N LEU A 13 -27.75 11.79 -9.07
CA LEU A 13 -26.60 11.92 -8.15
C LEU A 13 -25.41 10.99 -8.48
N PRO A 14 -25.59 9.68 -8.75
CA PRO A 14 -24.49 8.82 -9.16
C PRO A 14 -23.98 9.15 -10.57
N ALA A 15 -24.83 9.66 -11.46
CA ALA A 15 -24.43 10.07 -12.81
C ALA A 15 -23.57 11.35 -12.81
N VAL A 16 -23.86 12.31 -11.93
CA VAL A 16 -23.05 13.52 -11.75
C VAL A 16 -21.71 13.20 -11.06
N LEU A 17 -21.69 12.24 -10.13
CA LEU A 17 -20.44 11.76 -9.52
C LEU A 17 -19.56 10.99 -10.52
N ALA A 18 -20.16 10.17 -11.38
CA ALA A 18 -19.45 9.48 -12.46
C ALA A 18 -18.90 10.44 -13.53
N ALA A 19 -19.67 11.49 -13.89
CA ALA A 19 -19.24 12.51 -14.85
C ALA A 19 -18.12 13.41 -14.29
N ALA A 20 -18.12 13.68 -12.98
CA ALA A 20 -17.05 14.42 -12.32
C ALA A 20 -15.72 13.63 -12.29
N LEU A 21 -15.76 12.30 -12.26
CA LEU A 21 -14.56 11.45 -12.36
C LEU A 21 -13.98 11.40 -13.78
N THR A 22 -14.79 11.59 -14.83
CA THR A 22 -14.32 11.51 -16.23
C THR A 22 -13.69 12.80 -16.78
N ALA A 23 -13.77 13.91 -16.04
CA ALA A 23 -13.35 15.23 -16.54
C ALA A 23 -11.91 15.63 -16.15
N SER A 24 -11.20 14.83 -15.36
CA SER A 24 -9.78 15.06 -15.13
C SER A 24 -8.99 14.39 -16.25
N PRO A 25 -8.15 15.10 -17.04
CA PRO A 25 -7.18 14.42 -17.87
C PRO A 25 -6.33 13.56 -16.94
N ALA A 26 -6.47 12.24 -17.05
CA ALA A 26 -5.58 11.30 -16.41
C ALA A 26 -4.18 11.57 -16.96
N ARG A 27 -3.45 12.45 -16.30
CA ARG A 27 -2.00 12.49 -16.43
C ARG A 27 -1.53 11.19 -15.82
N ALA A 28 -1.33 10.19 -16.66
CA ALA A 28 -0.45 9.09 -16.34
C ALA A 28 0.94 9.69 -16.09
N GLN A 29 1.17 10.22 -14.88
CA GLN A 29 2.49 10.57 -14.44
C GLN A 29 3.29 9.27 -14.44
N ARG A 30 4.46 9.34 -15.06
CA ARG A 30 5.45 8.25 -15.04
C ARG A 30 5.54 7.73 -13.61
N SER A 31 5.44 6.41 -13.45
CA SER A 31 5.60 5.65 -12.20
C SER A 31 6.98 5.91 -11.56
N GLY A 32 7.17 7.11 -11.02
CA GLY A 32 8.47 7.65 -10.63
C GLY A 32 8.39 8.79 -9.62
N THR A 33 7.25 9.48 -9.50
CA THR A 33 7.06 10.54 -8.48
C THR A 33 7.13 9.98 -7.05
N LEU A 34 6.61 8.77 -6.81
CA LEU A 34 6.71 8.08 -5.53
C LEU A 34 8.05 7.35 -5.32
N SER A 35 8.93 7.31 -6.34
CA SER A 35 10.25 6.68 -6.25
C SER A 35 11.15 7.34 -5.18
N SER A 36 10.85 8.58 -4.79
CA SER A 36 11.53 9.29 -3.70
C SER A 36 11.28 8.67 -2.32
N PHE A 37 10.17 7.95 -2.12
CA PHE A 37 9.85 7.30 -0.85
C PHE A 37 10.37 5.86 -0.87
N ASN A 38 11.58 5.63 -0.34
CA ASN A 38 12.16 4.27 -0.35
C ASN A 38 11.48 3.31 0.62
N VAL A 39 10.69 3.82 1.59
CA VAL A 39 9.94 3.01 2.55
C VAL A 39 9.01 1.97 1.91
N LEU A 40 8.49 2.24 0.70
CA LEU A 40 7.63 1.29 -0.03
C LEU A 40 8.43 0.18 -0.72
N LYS A 41 9.69 0.46 -1.08
CA LYS A 41 10.58 -0.49 -1.78
C LYS A 41 11.27 -1.47 -0.84
N MET A 42 11.17 -1.23 0.47
CA MET A 42 11.81 -2.07 1.47
C MET A 42 10.98 -3.34 1.72
N GLU A 43 11.69 -4.45 1.86
CA GLU A 43 11.09 -5.72 2.22
C GLU A 43 10.54 -5.65 3.64
N ALA A 44 9.21 -5.57 3.75
CA ALA A 44 8.50 -5.39 5.01
C ALA A 44 8.25 -6.70 5.78
N SER A 45 8.44 -7.85 5.13
CA SER A 45 8.32 -9.19 5.72
C SER A 45 9.60 -9.99 5.53
N THR A 46 10.07 -10.60 6.62
CA THR A 46 11.21 -11.54 6.59
C THR A 46 10.93 -12.76 5.71
N ARG A 47 9.67 -13.22 5.63
CA ARG A 47 9.26 -14.34 4.78
C ARG A 47 9.35 -13.98 3.30
N ALA A 48 8.81 -12.81 2.93
CA ALA A 48 8.90 -12.32 1.57
C ALA A 48 10.36 -12.04 1.16
N ALA A 49 11.17 -11.48 2.06
CA ALA A 49 12.61 -11.29 1.85
C ALA A 49 13.34 -12.63 1.59
N ALA A 50 13.04 -13.68 2.37
CA ALA A 50 13.60 -15.03 2.17
C ALA A 50 13.20 -15.64 0.82
N MET A 51 12.05 -15.23 0.28
CA MET A 51 11.57 -15.60 -1.05
C MET A 51 12.03 -14.63 -2.15
N ARG A 52 12.96 -13.72 -1.85
CA ARG A 52 13.48 -12.72 -2.78
C ARG A 52 12.37 -11.86 -3.40
N GLY A 53 11.37 -11.50 -2.59
CA GLY A 53 10.24 -10.65 -2.99
C GLY A 53 9.11 -11.40 -3.73
N ALA A 54 9.20 -12.71 -3.91
CA ALA A 54 8.21 -13.50 -4.67
C ALA A 54 6.91 -13.80 -3.87
N PHE A 55 6.32 -12.80 -3.21
CA PHE A 55 5.24 -12.99 -2.22
C PHE A 55 3.83 -12.59 -2.69
N SER A 56 3.68 -12.12 -3.94
CA SER A 56 2.42 -11.54 -4.45
C SER A 56 1.25 -12.52 -4.60
N ALA A 57 1.52 -13.83 -4.65
CA ALA A 57 0.53 -14.89 -4.87
C ALA A 57 0.50 -15.93 -3.73
N VAL A 58 0.79 -15.52 -2.49
CA VAL A 58 0.84 -16.41 -1.31
C VAL A 58 -0.27 -16.07 -0.30
N PRO A 59 -1.51 -16.57 -0.51
CA PRO A 59 -2.65 -16.25 0.36
C PRO A 59 -2.69 -17.15 1.61
N ASP A 60 -1.66 -17.09 2.46
CA ASP A 60 -1.46 -18.01 3.61
C ASP A 60 -1.89 -17.45 4.98
N GLY A 61 -2.56 -16.29 4.99
CA GLY A 61 -3.05 -15.66 6.22
C GLY A 61 -2.06 -14.72 6.91
N ASP A 62 -0.82 -14.56 6.42
CA ASP A 62 0.14 -13.59 7.00
C ASP A 62 -0.41 -12.16 6.90
N ALA A 63 -0.46 -11.44 8.03
CA ALA A 63 -0.86 -10.03 8.04
C ALA A 63 0.08 -9.15 7.21
N GLY A 64 1.37 -9.49 7.15
CA GLY A 64 2.38 -8.81 6.33
C GLY A 64 2.13 -8.92 4.83
N ALA A 65 1.27 -9.84 4.37
CA ALA A 65 0.94 -10.00 2.96
C ALA A 65 0.26 -8.76 2.34
N SER A 66 -0.44 -7.95 3.15
CA SER A 66 -1.08 -6.71 2.69
C SER A 66 -0.09 -5.71 2.11
N PHE A 67 1.18 -5.81 2.50
CA PHE A 67 2.26 -4.95 2.00
C PHE A 67 2.72 -5.28 0.58
N TYR A 68 2.45 -6.49 0.10
CA TYR A 68 2.92 -7.00 -1.18
C TYR A 68 1.82 -7.03 -2.23
N HIS A 69 0.59 -7.32 -1.80
CA HIS A 69 -0.54 -7.38 -2.71
C HIS A 69 -1.86 -7.16 -1.95
N PRO A 70 -2.70 -6.19 -2.38
CA PRO A 70 -3.88 -5.78 -1.62
C PRO A 70 -4.98 -6.85 -1.55
N ALA A 71 -4.99 -7.83 -2.47
CA ALA A 71 -5.97 -8.93 -2.46
C ALA A 71 -5.54 -10.17 -1.64
N LEU A 72 -4.34 -10.17 -1.03
CA LEU A 72 -3.87 -11.32 -0.24
C LEU A 72 -4.53 -11.48 1.13
N PRO A 73 -4.82 -10.40 1.89
CA PRO A 73 -5.55 -10.55 3.15
C PRO A 73 -6.85 -11.33 2.92
N ASN A 74 -7.12 -12.32 3.74
CA ASN A 74 -8.27 -13.20 3.58
C ASN A 74 -8.82 -13.59 4.96
N GLU A 75 -9.75 -14.55 5.01
CA GLU A 75 -10.35 -15.01 6.26
C GLU A 75 -9.31 -15.58 7.24
N GLN A 76 -8.27 -16.24 6.73
CA GLN A 76 -7.19 -16.80 7.55
C GLN A 76 -6.35 -15.70 8.21
N SER A 77 -6.34 -14.49 7.66
CA SER A 77 -5.68 -13.33 8.25
C SER A 77 -6.45 -12.70 9.41
N HIS A 78 -7.58 -13.27 9.85
CA HIS A 78 -8.40 -12.71 10.93
C HIS A 78 -7.62 -12.63 12.25
N ASN A 79 -7.46 -11.41 12.78
CA ASN A 79 -6.69 -11.08 13.99
C ASN A 79 -5.21 -11.47 13.90
N ALA A 80 -4.66 -11.60 12.69
CA ALA A 80 -3.24 -11.79 12.49
C ALA A 80 -2.49 -10.47 12.69
N LEU A 81 -1.36 -10.53 13.41
CA LEU A 81 -0.43 -9.43 13.61
C LEU A 81 0.96 -9.87 13.15
N SER A 82 1.63 -9.02 12.38
CA SER A 82 3.01 -9.22 11.91
C SER A 82 3.84 -8.01 12.30
N VAL A 83 5.01 -8.23 12.90
CA VAL A 83 5.95 -7.17 13.29
C VAL A 83 7.34 -7.61 12.84
N ASN A 84 8.02 -6.76 12.08
CA ASN A 84 9.36 -7.03 11.55
C ASN A 84 10.26 -5.82 11.80
N TYR A 85 11.54 -6.09 11.98
CA TYR A 85 12.58 -5.08 12.16
C TYR A 85 13.78 -5.42 11.29
N LEU A 86 14.33 -4.42 10.62
CA LEU A 86 15.54 -4.53 9.81
C LEU A 86 16.59 -3.57 10.35
N ASN A 87 17.69 -4.13 10.83
CA ASN A 87 18.93 -3.40 11.08
C ASN A 87 19.80 -3.49 9.83
N HIS A 88 19.97 -2.36 9.14
CA HIS A 88 20.75 -2.28 7.92
C HIS A 88 22.09 -1.57 8.16
N LEU A 89 23.00 -1.64 7.18
CA LEU A 89 24.34 -1.09 7.32
C LEU A 89 24.31 0.44 7.52
N LYS A 90 25.37 0.98 8.14
CA LYS A 90 25.56 2.41 8.39
C LYS A 90 24.44 3.08 9.22
N GLY A 91 23.87 2.36 10.19
CA GLY A 91 22.89 2.92 11.13
C GLY A 91 21.49 3.13 10.53
N ILE A 92 21.23 2.58 9.34
CA ILE A 92 19.92 2.57 8.71
C ILE A 92 19.07 1.52 9.43
N ASN A 93 17.86 1.92 9.87
CA ASN A 93 16.95 1.04 10.58
C ASN A 93 15.55 1.13 10.01
N ALA A 94 14.86 0.01 9.88
CA ALA A 94 13.48 -0.04 9.41
C ALA A 94 12.59 -0.89 10.32
N GLY A 95 11.35 -0.47 10.49
CA GLY A 95 10.33 -1.17 11.25
C GLY A 95 9.06 -1.34 10.43
N PHE A 96 8.42 -2.50 10.57
CA PHE A 96 7.21 -2.84 9.84
C PHE A 96 6.22 -3.50 10.78
N MET A 97 4.95 -3.11 10.68
CA MET A 97 3.86 -3.68 11.45
C MET A 97 2.64 -3.82 10.56
N ALA A 98 1.99 -4.98 10.53
CA ALA A 98 0.75 -5.19 9.82
C ALA A 98 -0.25 -5.95 10.67
N TYR A 99 -1.52 -5.59 10.55
CA TYR A 99 -2.63 -6.23 11.23
C TYR A 99 -3.79 -6.42 10.26
N SER A 100 -4.47 -7.56 10.36
CA SER A 100 -5.62 -7.89 9.52
C SER A 100 -6.80 -8.36 10.36
N ARG A 101 -8.00 -8.00 9.93
CA ARG A 101 -9.25 -8.43 10.55
C ARG A 101 -10.31 -8.72 9.50
N HIS A 102 -10.81 -9.95 9.52
CA HIS A 102 -11.92 -10.36 8.68
C HIS A 102 -13.27 -9.95 9.29
N PHE A 103 -14.18 -9.49 8.43
CA PHE A 103 -15.56 -9.15 8.74
C PHE A 103 -16.48 -9.90 7.77
N GLU A 104 -17.35 -10.75 8.32
CA GLU A 104 -18.31 -11.51 7.52
C GLU A 104 -19.17 -10.59 6.63
N GLY A 105 -19.33 -10.96 5.37
CA GLY A 105 -20.11 -10.21 4.38
C GLY A 105 -19.44 -8.96 3.80
N VAL A 106 -18.39 -8.42 4.45
CA VAL A 106 -17.66 -7.23 3.99
C VAL A 106 -16.33 -7.61 3.33
N GLY A 107 -15.53 -8.46 3.97
CA GLY A 107 -14.18 -8.83 3.54
C GLY A 107 -13.14 -8.71 4.66
N THR A 108 -11.85 -8.70 4.30
CA THR A 108 -10.75 -8.56 5.26
C THR A 108 -10.16 -7.17 5.17
N ALA A 109 -10.27 -6.40 6.25
CA ALA A 109 -9.58 -5.13 6.38
C ALA A 109 -8.14 -5.37 6.86
N SER A 110 -7.21 -4.57 6.36
CA SER A 110 -5.82 -4.58 6.77
C SER A 110 -5.36 -3.17 7.13
N ALA A 111 -4.42 -3.08 8.06
CA ALA A 111 -3.74 -1.87 8.42
C ALA A 111 -2.25 -2.19 8.57
N GLY A 112 -1.39 -1.28 8.13
CA GLY A 112 0.04 -1.47 8.26
C GLY A 112 0.80 -0.16 8.38
N LEU A 113 1.92 -0.23 9.08
CA LEU A 113 2.84 0.86 9.30
C LEU A 113 4.23 0.42 8.85
N ARG A 114 4.89 1.27 8.08
CA ARG A 114 6.31 1.13 7.74
C ARG A 114 7.04 2.39 8.19
N PHE A 115 8.18 2.21 8.82
CA PHE A 115 9.09 3.27 9.22
C PHE A 115 10.48 2.95 8.70
N PHE A 116 11.18 3.96 8.21
CA PHE A 116 12.53 3.84 7.70
C PHE A 116 13.34 5.06 8.16
N SER A 117 14.43 4.82 8.88
CA SER A 117 15.38 5.85 9.30
C SER A 117 16.70 5.62 8.57
N TYR A 118 17.23 6.68 7.96
CA TYR A 118 18.52 6.65 7.28
C TYR A 118 19.70 6.91 8.24
N GLY A 119 19.43 7.09 9.54
CA GLY A 119 20.43 7.52 10.51
C GLY A 119 20.83 8.98 10.34
N GLU A 120 22.03 9.30 10.80
CA GLU A 120 22.64 10.63 10.66
C GLU A 120 23.51 10.66 9.40
N LEU A 121 23.30 11.69 8.58
CA LEU A 121 24.03 11.94 7.34
C LEU A 121 24.99 13.11 7.52
N GLU A 122 26.20 12.98 6.98
CA GLU A 122 27.20 14.04 6.99
C GLU A 122 26.77 15.20 6.08
N GLY A 123 26.77 16.41 6.62
CA GLY A 123 26.52 17.64 5.86
C GLY A 123 27.78 18.14 5.16
N ARG A 124 27.63 18.61 3.90
CA ARG A 124 28.68 19.35 3.18
C ARG A 124 28.08 20.54 2.44
N ASP A 125 28.83 21.64 2.37
CA ASP A 125 28.46 22.81 1.57
C ASP A 125 28.81 22.64 0.07
N GLU A 126 28.50 23.65 -0.75
CA GLU A 126 28.76 23.63 -2.19
C GLU A 126 30.26 23.55 -2.53
N GLN A 127 31.13 23.94 -1.59
CA GLN A 127 32.58 23.91 -1.71
C GLN A 127 33.20 22.62 -1.14
N GLY A 128 32.38 21.74 -0.55
CA GLY A 128 32.76 20.44 0.00
C GLY A 128 33.23 20.47 1.46
N TYR A 129 33.16 21.62 2.14
CA TYR A 129 33.48 21.72 3.56
C TYR A 129 32.38 21.11 4.41
N GLU A 130 32.76 20.49 5.53
CA GLU A 130 31.83 19.82 6.44
C GLU A 130 30.92 20.83 7.15
N THR A 131 29.64 20.49 7.24
CA THR A 131 28.62 21.24 7.96
C THR A 131 27.97 20.35 9.03
N SER A 132 26.96 20.88 9.74
CA SER A 132 26.15 20.08 10.66
C SER A 132 25.56 18.86 9.94
N GLY A 133 25.62 17.69 10.59
CA GLY A 133 24.89 16.51 10.15
C GLY A 133 23.38 16.75 10.11
N PHE A 134 22.68 15.93 9.34
CA PHE A 134 21.22 15.96 9.26
C PHE A 134 20.64 14.54 9.20
N GLY A 135 19.43 14.35 9.72
CA GLY A 135 18.73 13.08 9.66
C GLY A 135 17.84 12.98 8.41
N ALA A 136 17.53 11.75 8.01
CA ALA A 136 16.45 11.48 7.07
C ALA A 136 15.58 10.32 7.55
N SER A 137 14.29 10.38 7.25
CA SER A 137 13.33 9.32 7.58
C SER A 137 12.10 9.34 6.71
N ASP A 138 11.54 8.17 6.46
CA ASP A 138 10.29 7.95 5.75
C ASP A 138 9.31 7.14 6.62
N VAL A 139 8.03 7.46 6.55
CA VAL A 139 6.91 6.78 7.20
C VAL A 139 5.84 6.50 6.15
N ALA A 140 5.26 5.31 6.16
CA ALA A 140 4.09 4.99 5.37
C ALA A 140 3.03 4.27 6.22
N LEU A 141 1.83 4.84 6.25
CA LEU A 141 0.62 4.20 6.77
C LEU A 141 -0.17 3.61 5.61
N THR A 142 -0.51 2.34 5.68
CA THR A 142 -1.31 1.62 4.70
C THR A 142 -2.60 1.15 5.34
N LEU A 143 -3.74 1.39 4.68
CA LEU A 143 -5.03 0.82 5.01
C LEU A 143 -5.55 0.08 3.79
N GLY A 144 -6.12 -1.11 3.98
CA GLY A 144 -6.58 -1.94 2.89
C GLY A 144 -7.88 -2.66 3.17
N LEU A 145 -8.56 -3.04 2.11
CA LEU A 145 -9.71 -3.93 2.14
C LEU A 145 -9.61 -4.91 0.98
N SER A 146 -9.76 -6.20 1.29
CA SER A 146 -9.84 -7.27 0.33
C SER A 146 -11.15 -8.03 0.48
N ARG A 147 -11.61 -8.63 -0.62
CA ARG A 147 -12.85 -9.41 -0.64
C ARG A 147 -12.80 -10.51 -1.70
N ALA A 148 -13.32 -11.68 -1.35
CA ALA A 148 -13.64 -12.72 -2.32
C ALA A 148 -14.90 -12.31 -3.12
N LEU A 149 -14.78 -12.19 -4.44
CA LEU A 149 -15.91 -11.97 -5.35
C LEU A 149 -16.57 -13.30 -5.73
N THR A 150 -15.74 -14.34 -5.86
CA THR A 150 -16.15 -15.72 -6.09
C THR A 150 -15.24 -16.63 -5.26
N GLU A 151 -15.49 -17.94 -5.27
CA GLU A 151 -14.60 -18.92 -4.62
C GLU A 151 -13.16 -18.93 -5.18
N ARG A 152 -12.95 -18.32 -6.34
CA ARG A 152 -11.65 -18.31 -7.05
C ARG A 152 -11.06 -16.93 -7.20
N ILE A 153 -11.89 -15.88 -7.25
CA ILE A 153 -11.45 -14.51 -7.54
C ILE A 153 -11.52 -13.68 -6.26
N HIS A 154 -10.38 -13.14 -5.88
CA HIS A 154 -10.22 -12.19 -4.79
C HIS A 154 -9.74 -10.86 -5.35
N VAL A 155 -10.29 -9.77 -4.84
CA VAL A 155 -9.86 -8.42 -5.19
C VAL A 155 -9.51 -7.67 -3.93
N GLY A 156 -8.67 -6.66 -4.07
CA GLY A 156 -8.36 -5.78 -2.96
C GLY A 156 -7.85 -4.43 -3.41
N ALA A 157 -7.96 -3.47 -2.52
CA ALA A 157 -7.41 -2.15 -2.68
C ALA A 157 -6.71 -1.71 -1.39
N ASN A 158 -5.61 -0.98 -1.54
CA ASN A 158 -4.93 -0.30 -0.44
C ASN A 158 -4.88 1.21 -0.70
N VAL A 159 -4.83 1.99 0.37
CA VAL A 159 -4.49 3.41 0.36
C VAL A 159 -3.30 3.63 1.26
N HIS A 160 -2.33 4.42 0.80
CA HIS A 160 -1.06 4.68 1.45
C HIS A 160 -0.93 6.18 1.69
N ALA A 161 -0.67 6.57 2.93
CA ALA A 161 -0.25 7.91 3.29
C ALA A 161 1.24 7.88 3.63
N LEU A 162 2.01 8.66 2.91
CA LEU A 162 3.47 8.71 3.02
C LEU A 162 3.91 10.07 3.54
N TYR A 163 4.91 10.06 4.41
CA TYR A 163 5.60 11.24 4.88
C TYR A 163 7.10 10.96 4.88
N GLY A 164 7.89 11.87 4.34
CA GLY A 164 9.33 11.74 4.25
C GLY A 164 10.00 13.07 4.56
N SER A 165 11.12 13.04 5.25
CA SER A 165 11.92 14.22 5.59
C SER A 165 13.40 13.93 5.37
N ILE A 166 14.12 14.90 4.81
CA ILE A 166 15.57 14.85 4.62
C ILE A 166 16.13 16.18 5.11
N GLY A 167 16.65 16.23 6.33
CA GLY A 167 17.01 17.48 6.98
C GLY A 167 15.77 18.39 7.15
N PRO A 168 15.87 19.71 6.84
CA PRO A 168 14.73 20.63 6.92
C PRO A 168 13.58 20.36 5.91
N PRO A 169 13.86 19.98 4.64
CA PRO A 169 12.81 19.62 3.69
C PRO A 169 11.97 18.40 4.10
N SER A 170 10.67 18.45 3.78
CA SER A 170 9.76 17.31 3.90
C SER A 170 8.78 17.23 2.73
N ALA A 171 8.23 16.04 2.51
CA ALA A 171 7.24 15.74 1.49
C ALA A 171 6.17 14.79 2.05
N THR A 172 4.95 14.93 1.56
CA THR A 172 3.83 14.02 1.86
C THR A 172 3.27 13.51 0.54
N ALA A 173 2.80 12.27 0.51
CA ALA A 173 2.17 11.72 -0.69
C ALA A 173 1.01 10.80 -0.34
N LEU A 174 0.12 10.62 -1.30
CA LEU A 174 -0.96 9.64 -1.24
C LEU A 174 -0.83 8.69 -2.43
N ALA A 175 -0.92 7.39 -2.15
CA ALA A 175 -0.88 6.35 -3.17
C ALA A 175 -1.99 5.33 -2.95
N THR A 176 -2.34 4.60 -4.00
CA THR A 176 -3.35 3.55 -3.98
C THR A 176 -2.83 2.32 -4.71
N ASP A 177 -3.14 1.14 -4.18
CA ASP A 177 -2.91 -0.15 -4.84
C ASP A 177 -4.24 -0.76 -5.23
N LEU A 178 -4.25 -1.49 -6.34
CA LEU A 178 -5.35 -2.34 -6.76
C LEU A 178 -4.80 -3.72 -7.12
N GLY A 179 -5.48 -4.78 -6.71
CA GLY A 179 -5.01 -6.14 -6.95
C GLY A 179 -6.13 -7.12 -7.21
N LEU A 180 -5.80 -8.15 -7.99
CA LEU A 180 -6.63 -9.28 -8.33
C LEU A 180 -5.83 -10.56 -8.08
N LEU A 181 -6.45 -11.52 -7.43
CA LEU A 181 -5.89 -12.83 -7.17
C LEU A 181 -6.88 -13.90 -7.63
N TYR A 182 -6.34 -14.91 -8.30
CA TYR A 182 -7.08 -16.03 -8.86
C TYR A 182 -6.51 -17.34 -8.33
N HIS A 183 -7.33 -18.11 -7.63
CA HIS A 183 -6.93 -19.36 -6.96
C HIS A 183 -7.58 -20.58 -7.64
N LEU A 184 -6.74 -21.51 -8.08
CA LEU A 184 -7.13 -22.83 -8.60
C LEU A 184 -6.75 -23.90 -7.58
N ALA A 185 -7.70 -24.24 -6.71
CA ALA A 185 -7.50 -25.24 -5.66
C ALA A 185 -7.13 -26.63 -6.24
N GLU A 186 -7.78 -27.06 -7.32
CA GLU A 186 -7.55 -28.36 -7.97
C GLU A 186 -6.10 -28.55 -8.46
N GLN A 187 -5.42 -27.46 -8.80
CA GLN A 187 -4.06 -27.45 -9.34
C GLN A 187 -3.03 -26.87 -8.37
N GLN A 188 -3.45 -26.49 -7.16
CA GLN A 188 -2.63 -25.76 -6.18
C GLN A 188 -1.94 -24.52 -6.79
N LEU A 189 -2.60 -23.86 -7.75
CA LEU A 189 -2.06 -22.74 -8.49
C LEU A 189 -2.72 -21.46 -8.04
N THR A 190 -1.92 -20.45 -7.68
CA THR A 190 -2.40 -19.09 -7.44
C THR A 190 -1.72 -18.15 -8.42
N VAL A 191 -2.52 -17.34 -9.11
CA VAL A 191 -2.05 -16.31 -10.03
C VAL A 191 -2.57 -14.97 -9.54
N SER A 192 -1.72 -13.96 -9.53
CA SER A 192 -2.08 -12.62 -9.07
C SER A 192 -1.61 -11.55 -10.04
N ALA A 193 -2.29 -10.42 -10.06
CA ALA A 193 -1.91 -9.23 -10.79
C ALA A 193 -2.26 -8.00 -9.95
N SER A 194 -1.34 -7.04 -9.85
CA SER A 194 -1.59 -5.78 -9.15
C SER A 194 -1.02 -4.58 -9.87
N LEU A 195 -1.62 -3.43 -9.56
CA LEU A 195 -1.11 -2.10 -9.83
C LEU A 195 -0.83 -1.49 -8.47
N ASN A 196 0.46 -1.37 -8.14
CA ASN A 196 0.88 -0.83 -6.86
C ASN A 196 1.26 0.65 -7.04
N GLU A 197 1.01 1.44 -6.00
CA GLU A 197 1.61 2.74 -5.76
C GLU A 197 1.23 3.77 -6.83
N LEU A 198 -0.02 3.72 -7.29
CA LEU A 198 -0.60 4.75 -8.14
C LEU A 198 -0.96 5.96 -7.27
N GLY A 199 -0.26 7.08 -7.44
CA GLY A 199 -0.45 8.21 -6.54
C GLY A 199 0.15 9.52 -7.00
N TRP A 200 -0.11 10.54 -6.18
CA TRP A 200 0.37 11.90 -6.33
C TRP A 200 1.18 12.31 -5.10
N VAL A 201 2.19 13.15 -5.34
CA VAL A 201 3.05 13.79 -4.32
C VAL A 201 2.73 15.28 -4.33
#